data_AF-A0A9Q0GHE3-F1
#
_entry.id   AF-A0A9Q0GHE3-F1
#
_cell.length_a   1.000
_cell.length_b   1.000
_cell.length_c   1.000
_cell.angle_alpha   90.00
_cell.angle_beta   90.00
_cell.angle_gamma   90.00
#
_symmetry.space_group_name_H-M   'P 1'
#
loop_
_entity.id
_entity.type
_entity.pdbx_description
1 polymer ?
#
loop_
_entity_poly.entity_id
_entity_poly.type
_entity_poly.pdbx_seq_one_letter_code
_entity_poly.pdbx_strand_id
1 'polypeptide(L)'
;VRGLQDVEGTENSTDLNSRPLKVSSCCKHYAAYDVDNWKGVERYSFDARVAEQDMVETFLRPFEMCVKEGDVSNIMCSYNRVDGIPACADLKLLNQTIRGEWDLHG
;
A
#
# COMPACT_ATOMS: atom_id res chain seq x y z
N VAL A 1 7.44 12.51 4.55
CA VAL A 1 8.39 11.76 3.69
C VAL A 1 7.75 11.70 2.32
N ARG A 2 8.38 12.21 1.25
CA ARG A 2 7.87 11.96 -0.10
C ARG A 2 8.18 10.50 -0.43
N GLY A 3 7.18 9.76 -0.92
CA GLY A 3 7.30 8.36 -1.34
C GLY A 3 8.16 8.20 -2.60
N LEU A 4 8.56 9.29 -3.24
CA LEU A 4 9.44 9.26 -4.39
C LEU A 4 10.56 10.29 -4.31
N GLN A 5 11.73 9.91 -4.82
CA GLN A 5 12.79 10.84 -5.16
C GLN A 5 12.89 10.95 -6.68
N ASP A 6 12.69 12.16 -7.18
CA ASP A 6 12.80 12.49 -8.59
C ASP A 6 14.25 12.66 -9.02
N VAL A 7 14.49 12.48 -10.31
CA VAL A 7 15.73 12.94 -10.94
C VAL A 7 15.67 14.47 -11.04
N GLU A 8 16.77 15.14 -10.70
CA GLU A 8 16.84 16.61 -10.71
C GLU A 8 16.45 17.17 -12.08
N GLY A 9 15.52 18.13 -12.09
CA GLY A 9 14.99 18.74 -13.33
C GLY A 9 13.79 18.00 -13.94
N THR A 10 13.28 16.95 -13.30
CA THR A 10 12.11 16.18 -13.79
C THR A 10 10.91 16.22 -12.85
N GLU A 11 10.93 17.12 -11.86
CA GLU A 11 9.93 17.23 -10.79
C GLU A 11 8.56 17.67 -11.31
N ASN A 12 8.51 18.37 -12.45
CA ASN A 12 7.29 18.89 -13.09
C ASN A 12 6.86 18.07 -14.31
N SER A 13 6.93 16.73 -14.23
CA SER A 13 6.43 15.86 -15.31
C SER A 13 4.90 15.97 -15.43
N THR A 14 4.39 16.01 -16.66
CA THR A 14 2.94 15.98 -16.94
C THR A 14 2.37 14.57 -16.99
N ASP A 15 3.20 13.57 -17.26
CA ASP A 15 2.85 12.15 -17.17
C ASP A 15 3.65 11.53 -16.03
N LEU A 16 2.94 11.15 -14.97
CA LEU A 16 3.54 10.55 -13.78
C LEU A 16 4.02 9.11 -14.04
N ASN A 17 3.44 8.39 -15.01
CA ASN A 17 3.85 7.03 -15.35
C ASN A 17 5.18 6.98 -16.13
N SER A 18 5.54 8.08 -16.81
CA SER A 18 6.79 8.18 -17.57
C SER A 18 7.88 8.95 -16.83
N ARG A 19 7.61 9.47 -15.62
CA ARG A 19 8.57 10.28 -14.87
C ARG A 19 9.76 9.42 -14.42
N PRO A 20 11.01 9.81 -14.72
CA PRO A 20 12.18 9.03 -14.34
C PRO A 20 12.36 9.02 -12.82
N LEU A 21 12.55 7.83 -12.28
CA LEU A 21 12.74 7.62 -10.85
C LEU A 21 14.23 7.64 -10.51
N LYS A 22 14.63 8.41 -9.49
CA LYS A 22 15.97 8.25 -8.92
C LYS A 22 16.06 6.94 -8.14
N VAL A 23 15.10 6.71 -7.24
CA VAL A 23 14.91 5.46 -6.50
C VAL A 23 13.41 5.27 -6.28
N SER A 24 12.91 4.07 -6.58
CA SER A 24 11.54 3.66 -6.25
C SER A 24 11.46 3.34 -4.76
N SER A 25 10.47 3.91 -4.07
CA SER A 25 10.11 3.47 -2.73
C SER A 25 8.90 2.53 -2.77
N CYS A 26 8.73 1.76 -1.70
CA CYS A 26 7.71 0.72 -1.60
C CYS A 26 7.03 0.81 -0.25
N CYS A 27 5.76 1.21 -0.24
CA CYS A 27 4.97 1.27 1.00
C CYS A 27 4.55 -0.13 1.42
N LYS A 28 4.79 -0.47 2.69
CA LYS A 28 4.58 -1.83 3.22
C LYS A 28 4.16 -1.82 4.69
N HIS A 29 3.43 -2.82 5.18
CA HIS A 29 2.89 -3.98 4.46
C HIS A 29 1.37 -3.80 4.31
N TYR A 30 0.88 -3.80 3.06
CA TYR A 30 -0.50 -3.48 2.71
C TYR A 30 -1.38 -4.73 2.73
N ALA A 31 -2.30 -4.93 3.68
CA ALA A 31 -2.68 -4.06 4.79
C ALA A 31 -3.04 -4.88 6.04
N ALA A 32 -3.36 -4.18 7.13
CA ALA A 32 -3.71 -4.77 8.43
C ALA A 32 -2.67 -5.80 8.94
N TYR A 33 -1.39 -5.45 8.77
CA TYR A 33 -0.25 -6.25 9.21
C TYR A 33 0.45 -5.58 10.39
N ASP A 34 0.25 -6.12 11.59
CA ASP A 34 0.86 -5.62 12.82
C ASP A 34 1.20 -6.73 13.84
N VAL A 35 1.03 -8.01 13.46
CA VAL A 35 1.34 -9.18 14.29
C VAL A 35 2.37 -10.07 13.59
N ASP A 36 3.53 -10.30 14.23
CA ASP A 36 4.53 -11.28 13.75
C ASP A 36 4.27 -12.69 14.29
N ASN A 37 4.27 -12.86 15.62
CA ASN A 37 3.94 -14.10 16.31
C ASN A 37 3.42 -13.79 17.71
N TRP A 38 2.11 -13.85 17.89
CA TRP A 38 1.47 -13.58 19.17
C TRP A 38 0.55 -14.72 19.58
N LYS A 39 0.75 -15.25 20.78
CA LYS A 39 -0.01 -16.39 21.34
C LYS A 39 -0.04 -17.62 20.39
N GLY A 40 1.04 -17.86 19.65
CA GLY A 40 1.15 -18.98 18.71
C GLY A 40 0.45 -18.76 17.37
N VAL A 41 -0.06 -17.55 17.10
CA VAL A 41 -0.58 -17.16 15.79
C VAL A 41 0.52 -16.44 15.03
N GLU A 42 0.95 -17.02 13.92
CA GLU A 42 2.00 -16.49 13.06
C GLU A 42 1.45 -15.62 11.94
N ARG A 43 2.23 -14.62 11.54
CA ARG A 43 1.90 -13.69 10.46
C ARG A 43 1.49 -14.33 9.12
N TYR A 44 1.98 -15.53 8.84
CA TYR A 44 1.71 -16.25 7.58
C TYR A 44 0.31 -16.87 7.54
N SER A 45 -0.31 -17.08 8.70
CA SER A 45 -1.64 -17.69 8.82
C SER A 45 -2.68 -16.77 9.47
N PHE A 46 -2.22 -15.66 10.05
CA PHE A 46 -3.07 -14.66 10.67
C PHE A 46 -4.15 -14.15 9.70
N ASP A 47 -5.34 -13.99 10.24
CA ASP A 47 -6.51 -13.48 9.54
C ASP A 47 -7.03 -12.28 10.32
N ALA A 48 -6.67 -11.09 9.84
CA ALA A 48 -7.08 -9.84 10.44
C ALA A 48 -8.58 -9.63 10.18
N ARG A 49 -9.37 -9.59 11.25
CA ARG A 49 -10.80 -9.29 11.22
C ARG A 49 -10.97 -7.83 11.60
N VAL A 50 -11.17 -6.99 10.60
CA VAL A 50 -11.10 -5.54 10.75
C VAL A 50 -12.45 -4.96 10.37
N ALA A 51 -13.01 -4.08 11.21
CA ALA A 51 -14.20 -3.34 10.82
C ALA A 51 -13.89 -2.43 9.64
N GLU A 52 -14.84 -2.25 8.72
CA GLU A 52 -14.62 -1.37 7.55
C GLU A 52 -14.23 0.06 7.98
N GLN A 53 -14.80 0.54 9.08
CA GLN A 53 -14.44 1.84 9.66
C GLN A 53 -12.96 1.89 10.04
N ASP A 54 -12.46 0.93 10.82
CA ASP A 54 -11.04 0.88 11.22
C ASP A 54 -10.11 0.69 10.02
N MET A 55 -10.58 -0.06 9.02
CA MET A 55 -9.84 -0.26 7.79
C MET A 55 -9.57 1.07 7.09
N VAL A 56 -10.61 1.91 6.92
CA VAL A 56 -10.49 3.21 6.25
C VAL A 56 -9.80 4.25 7.12
N GLU A 57 -10.19 4.37 8.39
CA GLU A 57 -9.72 5.44 9.28
C GLU A 57 -8.28 5.22 9.76
N THR A 58 -7.86 3.96 9.89
CA THR A 58 -6.55 3.61 10.49
C THR A 58 -5.64 2.86 9.54
N PHE A 59 -6.05 1.69 9.06
CA PHE A 59 -5.11 0.78 8.36
C PHE A 59 -4.76 1.24 6.94
N LEU A 60 -5.72 1.81 6.21
CA LEU A 60 -5.53 2.27 4.83
C LEU A 60 -5.00 3.69 4.75
N ARG A 61 -5.29 4.53 5.76
CA ARG A 61 -4.97 5.95 5.73
C ARG A 61 -3.49 6.27 5.43
N PRO A 62 -2.50 5.59 6.03
CA PRO A 62 -1.09 5.83 5.71
C PRO A 62 -0.72 5.45 4.27
N PHE A 63 -1.36 4.42 3.71
CA PHE A 63 -1.12 3.98 2.34
C PHE A 63 -1.78 4.92 1.34
N GLU A 64 -2.99 5.41 1.63
CA GLU A 64 -3.64 6.43 0.82
C GLU A 64 -2.75 7.67 0.70
N MET A 65 -2.21 8.16 1.82
CA MET A 65 -1.27 9.28 1.83
C MET A 65 0.03 8.93 1.08
N CYS A 66 0.53 7.71 1.24
CA CYS A 66 1.72 7.25 0.52
C CYS A 66 1.54 7.27 -1.00
N VAL A 67 0.36 6.90 -1.50
CA VAL A 67 0.04 6.95 -2.92
C VAL A 67 -0.26 8.39 -3.35
N LYS A 68 -1.24 9.05 -2.76
CA LYS A 68 -1.76 10.33 -3.26
C LYS A 68 -0.84 11.52 -2.99
N GLU A 69 -0.17 11.56 -1.84
CA GLU A 69 0.71 12.66 -1.45
C GLU A 69 2.18 12.30 -1.62
N GLY A 70 2.51 11.03 -1.35
CA GLY A 70 3.86 10.50 -1.48
C GLY A 70 4.25 10.13 -2.91
N ASP A 71 3.27 9.90 -3.79
CA ASP A 71 3.45 9.50 -5.18
C ASP A 71 4.39 8.29 -5.32
N VAL A 72 4.16 7.31 -4.44
CA VAL A 72 4.94 6.07 -4.41
C VAL A 72 4.76 5.30 -5.71
N SER A 73 5.82 4.64 -6.18
CA SER A 73 5.77 3.80 -7.40
C SER A 73 5.49 2.33 -7.11
N ASN A 74 5.41 1.92 -5.84
CA ASN A 74 5.22 0.52 -5.48
C ASN A 74 4.56 0.35 -4.11
N ILE A 75 3.85 -0.76 -3.94
CA ILE A 75 3.28 -1.19 -2.67
C ILE A 75 3.57 -2.68 -2.47
N MET A 76 3.90 -3.08 -1.25
CA MET A 76 4.10 -4.47 -0.89
C MET A 76 2.90 -4.95 -0.12
N CYS A 77 2.19 -5.93 -0.68
CA CYS A 77 1.11 -6.61 0.01
C CYS A 77 1.61 -7.37 1.25
N SER A 78 0.76 -7.52 2.26
CA SER A 78 1.09 -8.20 3.51
C SER A 78 0.97 -9.73 3.41
N TYR A 79 1.56 -10.42 4.39
CA TYR A 79 1.48 -11.88 4.48
C TYR A 79 0.10 -12.39 4.91
N ASN A 80 -0.57 -11.63 5.79
CA ASN A 80 -1.81 -12.06 6.42
C ASN A 80 -3.00 -12.04 5.44
N ARG A 81 -4.10 -12.62 5.92
CA ARG A 81 -5.42 -12.40 5.33
C ARG A 81 -6.09 -11.19 5.96
N VAL A 82 -6.94 -10.53 5.21
CA VAL A 82 -7.92 -9.54 5.69
C VAL A 82 -9.29 -10.09 5.38
N ASP A 83 -10.09 -10.29 6.42
CA ASP A 83 -11.42 -10.89 6.34
C ASP A 83 -11.52 -12.20 5.53
N GLY A 84 -10.49 -13.03 5.66
CA GLY A 84 -10.39 -14.35 5.03
C GLY A 84 -9.70 -14.36 3.66
N ILE A 85 -9.36 -13.22 3.08
CA ILE A 85 -8.71 -13.12 1.76
C ILE A 85 -7.23 -12.76 1.94
N PRO A 86 -6.27 -13.50 1.36
CA PRO A 86 -4.86 -13.10 1.42
C PRO A 86 -4.67 -11.71 0.81
N ALA A 87 -3.97 -10.81 1.50
CA ALA A 87 -3.86 -9.41 1.04
C ALA A 87 -3.25 -9.29 -0.37
N CYS A 88 -2.28 -10.17 -0.71
CA CYS A 88 -1.69 -10.24 -2.04
C CYS A 88 -2.62 -10.79 -3.15
N ALA A 89 -3.79 -11.30 -2.80
CA ALA A 89 -4.79 -11.84 -3.72
C ALA A 89 -6.14 -11.09 -3.63
N ASP A 90 -6.22 -10.02 -2.83
CA ASP A 90 -7.44 -9.25 -2.64
C ASP A 90 -7.63 -8.23 -3.77
N LEU A 91 -8.64 -8.48 -4.62
CA LEU A 91 -8.97 -7.62 -5.75
C LEU A 91 -9.47 -6.23 -5.32
N LYS A 92 -10.20 -6.14 -4.19
CA LYS A 92 -10.67 -4.86 -3.66
C LYS A 92 -9.48 -4.03 -3.27
N LEU A 93 -8.57 -4.59 -2.47
CA LEU A 93 -7.38 -3.88 -2.02
C LEU A 93 -6.42 -3.51 -3.16
N LEU A 94 -6.11 -4.44 -4.06
CA LEU A 94 -5.04 -4.27 -5.05
C LEU A 94 -5.44 -3.62 -6.38
N ASN A 95 -6.69 -3.81 -6.81
CA ASN A 95 -7.15 -3.26 -8.08
C ASN A 95 -8.09 -2.09 -7.83
N GLN A 96 -9.17 -2.30 -7.06
CA GLN A 96 -10.20 -1.28 -6.89
C GLN A 96 -9.69 -0.09 -6.07
N THR A 97 -9.03 -0.33 -4.94
CA THR A 97 -8.55 0.73 -4.04
C THR A 97 -7.25 1.36 -4.55
N ILE A 98 -6.11 0.65 -4.53
CA ILE A 98 -4.82 1.30 -4.81
C ILE A 98 -4.65 1.76 -6.27
N ARG A 99 -5.15 1.00 -7.25
CA ARG A 99 -5.01 1.35 -8.68
C ARG A 99 -6.22 2.12 -9.20
N GLY A 100 -7.41 1.86 -8.68
CA GLY A 100 -8.63 2.56 -9.08
C GLY A 100 -8.83 3.87 -8.33
N GLU A 101 -9.09 3.80 -7.03
CA GLU A 101 -9.46 4.97 -6.22
C GLU A 101 -8.28 5.91 -5.92
N TRP A 102 -7.08 5.35 -5.76
CA TRP A 102 -5.89 6.12 -5.37
C TRP A 102 -4.92 6.39 -6.52
N ASP A 103 -5.14 5.76 -7.66
CA ASP A 103 -4.39 5.97 -8.91
C ASP A 103 -2.87 5.78 -8.75
N LEU A 104 -2.44 4.64 -8.20
CA LEU A 104 -1.02 4.28 -8.09
C LEU A 104 -0.34 4.23 -9.48
N HIS A 105 0.64 5.10 -9.69
CA HIS A 105 1.48 5.19 -10.89
C HIS A 105 2.72 4.28 -10.81
N GLY A 106 2.52 2.96 -11.01
CA GLY A 106 3.59 1.96 -10.97
C GLY A 106 3.22 0.55 -11.44
#